data_AF-A3VZ18-F1
#
_entry.id   AF-A3VZ18-F1
#
_cell.length_a   1.000
_cell.length_b   1.000
_cell.length_c   1.000
_cell.angle_alpha   90.00
_cell.angle_beta   90.00
_cell.angle_gamma   90.00
#
_symmetry.space_group_name_H-M   'P 1'
#
loop_
_entity.id
_entity.type
_entity.pdbx_description
1 polymer ?
#
loop_
_entity_poly.entity_id
_entity_poly.type
_entity_poly.pdbx_seq_one_letter_code
_entity_poly.pdbx_strand_id
1 'polypeptide(L)' 'MGLKITTVRPGLVLVTRQEENGITVSQILDLGNGQACSSVTMPNGALIKLVRSVDVVER' A
#
# COMPACT_ATOMS: atom_id res chain seq x y z
N MET A 1 -7.52 11.00 11.11
CA MET A 1 -7.20 9.90 10.18
C MET A 1 -6.16 10.38 9.19
N GLY A 2 -5.06 9.64 8.96
CA GLY A 2 -3.89 10.15 8.22
C GLY A 2 -3.52 9.28 7.02
N LEU A 3 -3.48 9.88 5.83
CA LEU A 3 -2.90 9.30 4.63
C LEU A 3 -1.48 9.86 4.46
N LYS A 4 -0.50 8.98 4.28
CA LYS A 4 0.87 9.33 3.92
C LYS A 4 1.24 8.64 2.62
N ILE A 5 1.70 9.42 1.66
CA ILE A 5 2.25 8.93 0.40
C ILE A 5 3.72 9.34 0.36
N THR A 6 4.60 8.41 0.00
CA THR A 6 6.03 8.63 -0.09
C THR A 6 6.56 7.97 -1.35
N THR A 7 7.03 8.78 -2.30
CA THR A 7 7.78 8.27 -3.44
C THR A 7 9.17 7.85 -2.95
N VAL A 8 9.47 6.55 -3.02
CA VAL A 8 10.77 6.00 -2.60
C VAL A 8 11.81 6.26 -3.69
N ARG A 9 11.40 6.04 -4.94
CA ARG A 9 12.14 6.35 -6.18
C ARG A 9 11.13 6.45 -7.33
N PRO A 10 11.49 6.98 -8.52
CA PRO A 10 10.60 6.98 -9.67
C PRO A 10 9.98 5.60 -9.92
N GLY A 11 8.66 5.54 -10.04
CA GLY A 11 7.92 4.29 -10.23
C GLY A 11 7.72 3.42 -8.97
N LEU A 12 8.25 3.80 -7.81
CA LEU A 12 8.07 3.06 -6.55
C LEU A 12 7.49 3.97 -5.46
N VAL A 13 6.26 3.69 -5.05
CA VAL A 13 5.49 4.52 -4.10
C VAL A 13 5.08 3.70 -2.89
N LEU A 14 5.36 4.22 -1.69
CA LEU A 14 4.81 3.71 -0.44
C LEU A 14 3.60 4.55 -0.05
N VAL A 15 2.46 3.90 0.14
CA VAL A 15 1.24 4.47 0.69
C VAL A 15 1.02 3.87 2.07
N THR A 16 0.73 4.69 3.07
CA THR A 16 0.32 4.22 4.40
C THR A 16 -0.88 5.01 4.86
N ARG A 17 -1.88 4.31 5.38
CA ARG A 17 -3.11 4.89 5.91
C ARG A 17 -3.48 4.16 7.20
N GLN A 18 -3.84 4.93 8.21
CA GLN A 18 -4.52 4.41 9.39
C GLN A 18 -6.00 4.78 9.29
N GLU A 19 -6.87 3.78 9.36
CA GLU A 19 -8.33 3.90 9.34
C GLU A 19 -8.87 4.21 10.74
N GLU A 20 -10.08 4.76 10.82
CA GLU A 20 -10.78 5.10 12.08
C GLU A 20 -11.04 3.88 12.98
N ASN A 21 -11.20 2.70 12.38
CA ASN A 21 -11.42 1.45 13.10
C ASN A 21 -10.11 0.82 13.64
N GLY A 22 -8.98 1.52 13.58
CA GLY A 22 -7.68 1.06 14.06
C GLY A 22 -6.92 0.18 13.08
N ILE A 23 -7.47 -0.13 11.91
CA ILE A 23 -6.76 -0.85 10.85
C ILE A 23 -5.64 0.05 10.28
N THR A 24 -4.44 -0.52 10.12
CA THR A 24 -3.34 0.15 9.41
C THR A 24 -3.07 -0.57 8.09
N VAL A 25 -3.08 0.17 7.00
CA VAL A 25 -2.76 -0.33 5.66
C VAL A 25 -1.46 0.31 5.19
N SER A 26 -0.49 -0.50 4.77
CA SER A 26 0.71 -0.07 4.07
C SER A 26 0.80 -0.77 2.72
N GLN A 27 1.05 -0.04 1.65
CA GLN A 27 1.14 -0.58 0.30
C GLN A 27 2.36 -0.02 -0.42
N ILE A 28 3.15 -0.90 -1.03
CA ILE A 28 4.19 -0.54 -1.99
C ILE A 28 3.60 -0.78 -3.38
N LEU A 29 3.54 0.26 -4.20
CA LEU A 29 3.25 0.16 -5.64
C LEU A 29 4.57 0.27 -6.40
N ASP A 30 4.95 -0.79 -7.08
CA ASP A 30 6.06 -0.84 -8.01
C ASP A 30 5.52 -0.84 -9.44
N LEU A 31 5.40 0.36 -10.00
CA LEU A 31 4.89 0.59 -11.36
C LEU A 31 5.86 0.09 -12.43
N GLY A 32 7.17 0.05 -12.13
CA GLY A 32 8.17 -0.48 -13.05
C GLY A 32 8.04 -2.00 -13.23
N ASN A 33 7.66 -2.70 -12.17
CA ASN A 33 7.42 -4.15 -12.18
C ASN A 33 5.94 -4.54 -12.32
N GLY A 34 5.04 -3.57 -12.46
CA GLY A 34 3.59 -3.80 -12.54
C GLY A 34 3.04 -4.56 -11.33
N GLN A 35 3.53 -4.27 -10.12
CA GLN A 35 3.17 -5.01 -8.90
C GLN A 35 2.80 -4.10 -7.74
N ALA A 36 1.90 -4.59 -6.88
CA ALA A 36 1.56 -3.96 -5.61
C ALA A 36 1.62 -4.97 -4.47
N CYS A 37 2.36 -4.62 -3.42
CA CYS A 37 2.50 -5.40 -2.20
C CYS A 37 1.84 -4.63 -1.05
N SER A 38 0.76 -5.16 -0.49
CA SER A 38 0.05 -4.56 0.64
C SER A 38 0.21 -5.38 1.91
N SER A 39 0.22 -4.67 3.05
CA SER A 39 0.15 -5.21 4.39
C SER A 39 -0.99 -4.52 5.13
N VAL A 40 -1.87 -5.30 5.74
CA VAL A 40 -2.99 -4.81 6.55
C VAL A 40 -2.82 -5.34 7.96
N THR A 41 -2.62 -4.43 8.92
CA THR A 41 -2.55 -4.74 10.34
C THR A 41 -3.91 -4.45 10.97
N MET A 42 -4.55 -5.50 11.47
CA MET A 42 -5.84 -5.43 12.16
C MET A 42 -5.64 -4.91 13.60
N PRO A 43 -6.67 -4.36 14.26
CA PRO A 43 -6.56 -3.84 15.63
C PRO A 43 -6.13 -4.89 16.66
N ASN A 44 -6.40 -6.17 16.39
CA ASN A 44 -5.95 -7.30 17.23
C ASN A 44 -4.49 -7.73 16.95
N GLY A 45 -3.76 -6.99 16.12
CA GLY A 45 -2.38 -7.30 15.74
C GLY A 45 -2.23 -8.32 14.61
N ALA A 46 -3.32 -8.91 14.10
CA ALA A 46 -3.25 -9.82 12.96
C ALA A 46 -2.75 -9.09 11.71
N LEU A 47 -1.82 -9.72 10.98
CA LEU A 47 -1.21 -9.17 9.77
C LEU A 47 -1.64 -9.96 8.54
N ILE A 48 -2.20 -9.27 7.56
CA ILE A 48 -2.56 -9.83 6.25
C ILE A 48 -1.61 -9.25 5.21
N LYS A 49 -1.01 -10.11 4.38
CA LYS A 49 -0.16 -9.70 3.25
C LYS A 49 -0.85 -10.04 1.94
N LEU A 50 -0.81 -9.11 0.99
CA LEU A 50 -1.40 -9.25 -0.33
C LEU A 50 -0.37 -8.83 -1.37
N VAL A 51 -0.18 -9.65 -2.40
CA VAL A 51 0.64 -9.29 -3.56
C VAL A 51 -0.24 -9.45 -4.79
N ARG A 52 -0.28 -8.44 -5.65
CA ARG A 52 -1.07 -8.46 -6.88
C ARG A 52 -0.33 -7.74 -8.01
N SER A 53 -0.61 -8.15 -9.25
CA SER A 53 -0.26 -7.35 -10.41
C SER A 53 -1.11 -6.08 -10.45
N VAL A 54 -0.53 -5.00 -10.98
CA VAL A 54 -1.21 -3.74 -11.24
C VAL A 54 -0.87 -3.28 -12.64
N ASP A 55 -1.92 -3.03 -13.42
CA ASP A 55 -1.80 -2.39 -14.72
C ASP A 55 -1.90 -0.88 -14.51
N VAL A 56 -0.93 -0.14 -15.06
CA VAL A 56 -1.00 1.32 -15.11
C VAL A 56 -1.93 1.68 -16.25
N VAL A 57 -3.12 2.19 -15.93
CA VAL A 57 -4.04 2.74 -16.93
C VAL A 57 -3.76 4.22 -17.06
N GLU A 58 -3.03 4.60 -18.10
CA GLU A 58 -2.90 6.00 -18.50
C GLU A 58 -4.27 6.48 -19.05
N ARG A 59 -4.74 7.62 -18.56
CA ARG A 59 -5.94 8.31 -19.05
C ARG A 59 -5.56 9.60 -19.74
#